data_AF-A0AAE0SJ59-F1
#
_entry.id   AF-A0AAE0SJ59-F1
#
_cell.length_a   1.000
_cell.length_b   1.000
_cell.length_c   1.000
_cell.angle_alpha   90.00
_cell.angle_beta   90.00
_cell.angle_gamma   90.00
#
_symmetry.space_group_name_H-M   'P 1'
#
loop_
_entity.id
_entity.type
_entity.pdbx_description
1 polymer ?
#
loop_
_entity_poly.entity_id
_entity_poly.type
_entity_poly.pdbx_seq_one_letter_code
_entity_poly.pdbx_strand_id
1 'polypeptide(L)'
;MDSVDWYKLSFLFIITYIHTQTIAVGQSMEQSIKEDTVDMSSVRSKLSSVLEVNDIPDGIAEVVGALESSLNLLNCLPVHKSDNCYQPNDYCEISTKDFTVQAKLTICKNPWTLRIDFKVPQDLKKRIPGIFRPLVFIDVEPIVLTLDSNNADGVTTIISHSRIATIGLNIFGINIGAIKCYFNFYLFVRWDCTRPSDNVKRLKYNIDYDDGKPGNDMNKLYYKLKIDYEIKTKRIPCFCYKCESCETIVEKQGHFAGGPESCKSDWSEWNTCSFVDAFNDIPEKRTRTRTCIGQSNGGPPCPGSAESICSSPVRAIERFRPLMTHDVPIM
;
A
#
# COMPACT_ATOMS: atom_id res chain seq x y z
N MET A 1 -21.60 11.04 -44.65
CA MET A 1 -21.67 10.63 -43.24
C MET A 1 -20.62 9.56 -43.07
N ASP A 2 -19.43 10.03 -42.74
CA ASP A 2 -18.25 9.21 -42.56
C ASP A 2 -18.58 8.16 -41.50
N SER A 3 -18.21 6.91 -41.78
CA SER A 3 -18.23 5.86 -40.79
C SER A 3 -17.25 6.27 -39.69
N VAL A 4 -17.71 7.10 -38.77
CA VAL A 4 -17.05 7.38 -37.50
C VAL A 4 -16.58 6.02 -37.01
N ASP A 5 -15.30 5.92 -36.70
CA ASP A 5 -14.62 4.70 -36.30
C ASP A 5 -15.25 4.14 -35.01
N TRP A 6 -16.44 3.53 -35.14
CA TRP A 6 -17.22 2.99 -34.02
C TRP A 6 -16.43 1.94 -33.27
N TYR A 7 -15.51 1.25 -33.96
CA TYR A 7 -14.54 0.37 -33.34
C TYR A 7 -13.55 1.16 -32.47
N LYS A 8 -12.95 2.28 -32.93
CA LYS A 8 -12.08 3.11 -32.09
C LYS A 8 -12.81 3.63 -30.87
N LEU A 9 -14.06 4.09 -31.02
CA LEU A 9 -14.87 4.56 -29.88
C LEU A 9 -15.19 3.44 -28.88
N SER A 10 -15.54 2.25 -29.37
CA SER A 10 -15.80 1.09 -28.50
C SER A 10 -14.53 0.64 -27.77
N PHE A 11 -13.39 0.65 -28.46
CA PHE A 11 -12.09 0.36 -27.87
C PHE A 11 -11.72 1.40 -26.81
N LEU A 12 -11.84 2.68 -27.15
CA LEU A 12 -11.58 3.78 -26.21
C LEU A 12 -12.43 3.62 -24.96
N PHE A 13 -13.73 3.32 -25.10
CA PHE A 13 -14.63 3.11 -23.98
C PHE A 13 -14.19 1.96 -23.06
N ILE A 14 -13.78 0.81 -23.62
CA ILE A 14 -13.30 -0.33 -22.81
C ILE A 14 -12.00 0.03 -22.10
N ILE A 15 -11.05 0.67 -22.79
CA ILE A 15 -9.78 1.12 -22.21
C ILE A 15 -10.06 2.10 -21.07
N THR A 16 -10.89 3.11 -21.32
CA THR A 16 -11.31 4.08 -20.30
C THR A 16 -11.98 3.37 -19.13
N TYR A 17 -12.85 2.39 -19.36
CA TYR A 17 -13.45 1.62 -18.28
C TYR A 17 -12.41 0.89 -17.42
N ILE A 18 -11.51 0.11 -18.04
CA ILE A 18 -10.47 -0.63 -17.29
C ILE A 18 -9.54 0.34 -16.57
N HIS A 19 -9.13 1.41 -17.23
CA HIS A 19 -8.30 2.46 -16.64
C HIS A 19 -8.99 3.11 -15.44
N THR A 20 -10.26 3.51 -15.57
CA THR A 20 -11.05 4.07 -14.48
C THR A 20 -11.18 3.08 -13.35
N GLN A 21 -11.49 1.80 -13.59
CA GLN A 21 -11.58 0.77 -12.53
C GLN A 21 -10.22 0.52 -11.83
N THR A 22 -9.12 0.63 -12.57
CA THR A 22 -7.79 0.42 -11.99
C THR A 22 -7.35 1.62 -11.15
N ILE A 23 -7.57 2.85 -11.65
CA ILE A 23 -7.36 4.10 -10.90
C ILE A 23 -8.20 4.08 -9.63
N ALA A 24 -9.47 3.75 -9.78
CA ALA A 24 -10.42 3.52 -8.72
C ALA A 24 -9.83 2.64 -7.62
N VAL A 25 -9.47 1.39 -7.95
CA VAL A 25 -8.89 0.45 -6.97
C VAL A 25 -7.64 1.03 -6.31
N GLY A 26 -6.76 1.69 -7.06
CA GLY A 26 -5.59 2.37 -6.49
C GLY A 26 -5.96 3.51 -5.54
N GLN A 27 -6.87 4.40 -5.91
CA GLN A 27 -7.33 5.51 -5.06
C GLN A 27 -8.06 5.03 -3.80
N SER A 28 -8.79 3.91 -3.89
CA SER A 28 -9.33 3.24 -2.70
C SER A 28 -8.22 2.79 -1.77
N MET A 29 -7.19 2.15 -2.35
CA MET A 29 -6.04 1.73 -1.58
C MET A 29 -5.34 2.91 -0.92
N GLU A 30 -5.28 4.06 -1.60
CA GLU A 30 -4.72 5.30 -1.07
C GLU A 30 -5.53 5.89 0.10
N GLN A 31 -6.85 6.03 -0.06
CA GLN A 31 -7.69 6.77 0.90
C GLN A 31 -7.77 6.11 2.28
N SER A 32 -7.67 4.78 2.33
CA SER A 32 -7.88 4.05 3.58
C SER A 32 -6.62 3.79 4.39
N ILE A 33 -5.43 4.20 3.91
CA ILE A 33 -4.22 4.25 4.75
C ILE A 33 -4.18 5.53 5.59
N LYS A 34 -5.36 6.07 5.94
CA LYS A 34 -5.45 7.12 6.96
C LYS A 34 -5.44 6.45 8.32
N GLU A 35 -4.39 6.81 9.05
CA GLU A 35 -4.00 6.41 10.39
C GLU A 35 -5.18 6.28 11.35
N ASP A 36 -5.61 5.05 11.65
CA ASP A 36 -6.02 4.65 13.00
C ASP A 36 -6.11 3.11 13.11
N THR A 37 -5.30 2.59 14.05
CA THR A 37 -5.30 1.26 14.70
C THR A 37 -5.84 0.06 13.89
N VAL A 38 -5.16 -0.37 12.82
CA VAL A 38 -5.31 -1.76 12.36
C VAL A 38 -4.79 -2.69 13.46
N ASP A 39 -5.70 -3.42 14.10
CA ASP A 39 -5.35 -4.41 15.10
C ASP A 39 -4.80 -5.68 14.44
N MET A 40 -3.48 -5.75 14.34
CA MET A 40 -2.77 -6.89 13.75
C MET A 40 -3.08 -8.21 14.45
N SER A 41 -3.43 -8.19 15.74
CA SER A 41 -3.81 -9.40 16.47
C SER A 41 -5.17 -9.92 16.02
N SER A 42 -6.12 -9.01 15.76
CA SER A 42 -7.42 -9.33 15.16
C SER A 42 -7.28 -9.86 13.74
N VAL A 43 -6.47 -9.22 12.89
CA VAL A 43 -6.17 -9.69 11.52
C VAL A 43 -5.60 -11.10 11.55
N ARG A 44 -4.59 -11.34 12.39
CA ARG A 44 -3.96 -12.66 12.54
C ARG A 44 -4.94 -13.70 13.06
N SER A 45 -5.74 -13.38 14.08
CA SER A 45 -6.75 -14.28 14.64
C SER A 45 -7.80 -14.66 13.59
N LYS A 46 -8.30 -13.68 12.83
CA LYS A 46 -9.29 -13.90 11.76
C LYS A 46 -8.71 -14.75 10.64
N LEU A 47 -7.48 -14.46 10.20
CA LEU A 47 -6.80 -15.27 9.18
C LEU A 47 -6.47 -16.68 9.69
N SER A 48 -6.05 -16.84 10.95
CA SER A 48 -5.74 -18.14 11.56
C SER A 48 -6.97 -19.04 11.60
N SER A 49 -8.11 -18.48 12.01
CA SER A 49 -9.41 -19.14 12.00
C SER A 49 -9.82 -19.56 10.58
N VAL A 50 -9.73 -18.64 9.62
CA VAL A 50 -10.14 -18.90 8.22
C VAL A 50 -9.24 -19.90 7.50
N LEU A 51 -7.93 -19.78 7.68
CA LEU A 51 -6.95 -20.62 7.00
C LEU A 51 -6.68 -21.94 7.74
N GLU A 52 -7.31 -22.16 8.89
CA GLU A 52 -7.12 -23.33 9.75
C GLU A 52 -5.64 -23.55 10.08
N VAL A 53 -4.90 -22.47 10.37
CA VAL A 53 -3.46 -22.51 10.65
C VAL A 53 -3.15 -21.76 11.94
N ASN A 54 -2.42 -22.41 12.85
CA ASN A 54 -2.06 -21.83 14.14
C ASN A 54 -0.98 -20.74 14.04
N ASP A 55 -0.14 -20.80 13.02
CA ASP A 55 0.96 -19.87 12.82
C ASP A 55 0.96 -19.28 11.41
N ILE A 56 0.59 -18.00 11.33
CA ILE A 56 0.60 -17.23 10.09
C ILE A 56 1.86 -16.37 10.10
N PRO A 57 2.72 -16.46 9.08
CA PRO A 57 3.93 -15.64 9.03
C PRO A 57 3.57 -14.16 9.14
N ASP A 58 4.35 -13.39 9.91
CA ASP A 58 4.04 -11.97 10.21
C ASP A 58 3.80 -11.17 8.92
N GLY A 59 4.66 -11.34 7.91
CA GLY A 59 4.51 -10.68 6.60
C GLY A 59 3.17 -10.93 5.90
N ILE A 60 2.52 -12.09 6.10
CA ILE A 60 1.19 -12.34 5.53
C ILE A 60 0.14 -11.50 6.25
N ALA A 61 0.16 -11.53 7.57
CA ALA A 61 -0.78 -10.78 8.39
C ALA A 61 -0.64 -9.29 8.13
N GLU A 62 0.59 -8.77 8.08
CA GLU A 62 0.91 -7.37 7.79
C GLU A 62 0.36 -6.90 6.44
N VAL A 63 0.55 -7.72 5.41
CA VAL A 63 0.15 -7.39 4.05
C VAL A 63 -1.36 -7.42 3.92
N VAL A 64 -2.00 -8.44 4.48
CA VAL A 64 -3.46 -8.49 4.54
C VAL A 64 -4.00 -7.34 5.39
N GLY A 65 -3.36 -6.98 6.50
CA GLY A 65 -3.75 -5.85 7.35
C GLY A 65 -3.61 -4.51 6.63
N ALA A 66 -2.53 -4.32 5.87
CA ALA A 66 -2.33 -3.14 5.02
C ALA A 66 -3.38 -3.05 3.91
N LEU A 67 -3.74 -4.18 3.29
CA LEU A 67 -4.79 -4.22 2.27
C LEU A 67 -6.20 -4.16 2.87
N GLU A 68 -6.39 -4.60 4.11
CA GLU A 68 -7.68 -4.62 4.79
C GLU A 68 -8.21 -3.22 4.99
N SER A 69 -7.37 -2.32 5.51
CA SER A 69 -7.76 -0.93 5.66
C SER A 69 -8.19 -0.37 4.29
N SER A 70 -7.39 -0.61 3.25
CA SER A 70 -7.56 -0.18 1.86
C SER A 70 -8.84 -0.67 1.17
N LEU A 71 -9.18 -1.94 1.32
CA LEU A 71 -10.13 -2.63 0.44
C LEU A 71 -11.21 -3.42 1.18
N ASN A 72 -11.18 -3.44 2.51
CA ASN A 72 -12.11 -4.23 3.33
C ASN A 72 -12.11 -5.72 2.93
N LEU A 73 -10.93 -6.22 2.52
CA LEU A 73 -10.72 -7.57 2.01
C LEU A 73 -11.09 -8.67 3.01
N LEU A 74 -11.08 -8.39 4.32
CA LEU A 74 -11.40 -9.37 5.33
C LEU A 74 -12.91 -9.73 5.33
N ASN A 75 -13.76 -8.94 4.66
CA ASN A 75 -15.14 -9.33 4.38
C ASN A 75 -15.25 -10.26 3.18
N CYS A 76 -14.21 -10.28 2.35
CA CYS A 76 -14.05 -11.18 1.22
C CYS A 76 -13.24 -12.44 1.58
N LEU A 77 -13.08 -12.74 2.87
CA LEU A 77 -12.23 -13.85 3.28
C LEU A 77 -12.72 -15.16 2.70
N PRO A 78 -11.77 -16.03 2.34
CA PRO A 78 -12.11 -17.30 1.79
C PRO A 78 -12.81 -18.20 2.80
N VAL A 79 -13.83 -18.93 2.38
CA VAL A 79 -14.55 -19.87 3.24
C VAL A 79 -14.37 -21.31 2.74
N HIS A 80 -13.97 -21.46 1.48
CA HIS A 80 -13.82 -22.76 0.84
C HIS A 80 -12.34 -23.09 0.60
N LYS A 81 -11.97 -24.31 0.98
CA LYS A 81 -10.63 -24.85 0.83
C LYS A 81 -10.57 -25.74 -0.40
N SER A 82 -9.65 -25.42 -1.31
CA SER A 82 -9.30 -26.23 -2.48
C SER A 82 -7.80 -26.47 -2.43
N ASP A 83 -7.40 -27.70 -2.11
CA ASP A 83 -6.00 -28.07 -1.87
C ASP A 83 -5.35 -27.16 -0.80
N ASN A 84 -4.29 -26.45 -1.17
CA ASN A 84 -3.58 -25.50 -0.31
C ASN A 84 -4.12 -24.06 -0.43
N CYS A 85 -5.18 -23.84 -1.22
CA CYS A 85 -5.75 -22.53 -1.47
C CYS A 85 -7.11 -22.37 -0.78
N TYR A 86 -7.33 -21.17 -0.26
CA TYR A 86 -8.56 -20.75 0.39
C TYR A 86 -9.16 -19.67 -0.49
N GLN A 87 -10.39 -19.85 -0.94
CA GLN A 87 -11.13 -18.86 -1.75
C GLN A 87 -12.60 -18.74 -1.30
N PRO A 88 -13.29 -17.61 -1.52
CA PRO A 88 -14.72 -17.52 -1.27
C PRO A 88 -15.51 -18.30 -2.33
N ASN A 89 -16.79 -18.56 -2.07
CA ASN A 89 -17.66 -19.21 -3.07
C ASN A 89 -17.96 -18.27 -4.23
N ASP A 90 -18.28 -17.02 -3.90
CA ASP A 90 -18.65 -15.97 -4.85
C ASP A 90 -17.69 -14.78 -4.79
N TYR A 91 -17.84 -13.88 -5.76
CA TYR A 91 -17.17 -12.59 -5.74
C TYR A 91 -17.81 -11.71 -4.66
N CYS A 92 -16.98 -11.07 -3.84
CA CYS A 92 -17.42 -10.06 -2.89
C CYS A 92 -17.48 -8.69 -3.58
N GLU A 93 -18.26 -7.79 -3.00
CA GLU A 93 -18.35 -6.41 -3.45
C GLU A 93 -17.34 -5.54 -2.67
N ILE A 94 -16.42 -4.91 -3.39
CA ILE A 94 -15.52 -3.89 -2.87
C ILE A 94 -16.06 -2.55 -3.37
N SER A 95 -16.70 -1.84 -2.46
CA SER A 95 -17.31 -0.54 -2.73
C SER A 95 -16.47 0.57 -2.14
N THR A 96 -16.30 1.62 -2.92
CA THR A 96 -15.60 2.85 -2.56
C THR A 96 -16.55 4.01 -2.80
N LYS A 97 -16.10 5.24 -2.55
CA LYS A 97 -16.95 6.42 -2.78
C LYS A 97 -17.41 6.56 -4.23
N ASP A 98 -16.57 6.13 -5.18
CA ASP A 98 -16.75 6.45 -6.59
C ASP A 98 -17.13 5.23 -7.44
N PHE A 99 -16.94 4.01 -6.93
CA PHE A 99 -17.16 2.81 -7.71
C PHE A 99 -17.36 1.56 -6.85
N THR A 100 -17.90 0.54 -7.49
CA THR A 100 -18.09 -0.80 -6.94
C THR A 100 -17.44 -1.81 -7.86
N VAL A 101 -16.47 -2.57 -7.37
CA VAL A 101 -15.88 -3.71 -8.07
C VAL A 101 -16.22 -5.01 -7.39
N GLN A 102 -16.39 -6.08 -8.17
CA GLN A 102 -16.54 -7.41 -7.64
C GLN A 102 -15.20 -8.13 -7.72
N ALA A 103 -14.70 -8.62 -6.58
CA ALA A 103 -13.40 -9.28 -6.48
C ALA A 103 -13.50 -10.59 -5.70
N LYS A 104 -12.55 -11.49 -5.94
CA LYS A 104 -12.41 -12.75 -5.26
C LYS A 104 -10.99 -12.87 -4.74
N LEU A 105 -10.84 -12.94 -3.43
CA LEU A 105 -9.55 -13.06 -2.77
C LEU A 105 -9.24 -14.54 -2.52
N THR A 106 -8.14 -15.01 -3.10
CA THR A 106 -7.64 -16.36 -2.88
C THR A 106 -6.31 -16.29 -2.15
N ILE A 107 -6.16 -17.04 -1.05
CA ILE A 107 -4.92 -17.15 -0.29
C ILE A 107 -4.43 -18.59 -0.39
N CYS A 108 -3.26 -18.82 -0.97
CA CYS A 108 -2.66 -20.15 -1.07
C CYS A 108 -1.47 -20.29 -0.12
N LYS A 109 -1.29 -21.52 0.37
CA LYS A 109 -0.16 -21.95 1.21
C LYS A 109 0.85 -22.73 0.36
N ASN A 110 2.12 -22.68 0.72
CA ASN A 110 3.20 -23.49 0.15
C ASN A 110 3.36 -23.36 -1.40
N PRO A 111 3.82 -22.21 -1.92
CA PRO A 111 4.25 -21.00 -1.21
C PRO A 111 3.07 -20.08 -0.85
N TRP A 112 3.31 -19.15 0.07
CA TRP A 112 2.32 -18.15 0.42
C TRP A 112 2.08 -17.21 -0.75
N THR A 113 0.86 -17.21 -1.29
CA THR A 113 0.46 -16.29 -2.36
C THR A 113 -0.92 -15.72 -2.08
N LEU A 114 -1.10 -14.44 -2.41
CA LEU A 114 -2.37 -13.75 -2.36
C LEU A 114 -2.77 -13.41 -3.80
N ARG A 115 -3.91 -13.93 -4.23
CA ARG A 115 -4.44 -13.78 -5.58
C ARG A 115 -5.76 -13.01 -5.52
N ILE A 116 -5.88 -11.96 -6.32
CA ILE A 116 -7.09 -11.13 -6.42
C ILE A 116 -7.63 -11.27 -7.82
N ASP A 117 -8.76 -11.95 -7.96
CA ASP A 117 -9.49 -12.10 -9.22
C ASP A 117 -10.58 -11.04 -9.30
N PHE A 118 -10.59 -10.21 -10.35
CA PHE A 118 -11.66 -9.25 -10.59
C PHE A 118 -12.71 -9.84 -11.52
N LYS A 119 -13.98 -9.65 -11.17
CA LYS A 119 -15.08 -10.02 -12.06
C LYS A 119 -15.21 -8.97 -13.14
N VAL A 120 -15.08 -9.41 -14.39
CA VAL A 120 -15.42 -8.55 -15.53
C VAL A 120 -16.94 -8.38 -15.56
N PRO A 121 -17.47 -7.15 -15.52
CA PRO A 121 -18.90 -6.95 -15.64
C PRO A 121 -19.37 -7.48 -16.98
N GLN A 122 -20.40 -8.35 -16.97
CA GLN A 122 -20.97 -8.88 -18.21
C GLN A 122 -21.52 -7.76 -19.11
N ASP A 123 -21.92 -6.65 -18.50
CA ASP A 123 -22.45 -5.48 -19.20
C ASP A 123 -21.38 -4.76 -20.03
N LEU A 124 -20.10 -4.98 -19.73
CA LEU A 124 -19.00 -4.43 -20.52
C LEU A 124 -19.06 -4.93 -21.97
N LYS A 125 -19.33 -6.22 -22.17
CA LYS A 125 -19.56 -6.80 -23.51
C LYS A 125 -20.86 -6.32 -24.14
N LYS A 126 -21.89 -6.00 -23.35
CA LYS A 126 -23.17 -5.49 -23.86
C LYS A 126 -23.02 -4.09 -24.46
N ARG A 127 -22.13 -3.26 -23.92
CA ARG A 127 -21.82 -1.91 -24.43
C ARG A 127 -21.09 -1.92 -25.77
N ILE A 128 -20.49 -3.06 -26.16
CA ILE A 128 -19.89 -3.23 -27.49
C ILE A 128 -21.02 -3.40 -28.52
N PRO A 129 -21.03 -2.62 -29.62
CA PRO A 129 -22.00 -2.78 -30.69
C PRO A 129 -22.04 -4.23 -31.20
N GLY A 130 -23.24 -4.74 -31.49
CA GLY A 130 -23.46 -6.17 -31.75
C GLY A 130 -22.56 -6.78 -32.81
N ILE A 131 -22.22 -6.03 -33.87
CA ILE A 131 -21.37 -6.50 -34.96
C ILE A 131 -19.91 -6.72 -34.53
N PHE A 132 -19.42 -5.98 -33.51
CA PHE A 132 -18.04 -6.06 -33.03
C PHE A 132 -17.89 -6.95 -31.80
N ARG A 133 -18.99 -7.24 -31.09
CA ARG A 133 -18.97 -8.10 -29.90
C ARG A 133 -18.26 -9.45 -30.09
N PRO A 134 -18.43 -10.20 -31.20
CA PRO A 134 -17.68 -11.45 -31.40
C PRO A 134 -16.20 -11.24 -31.75
N LEU A 135 -15.82 -10.05 -32.20
CA LEU A 135 -14.45 -9.72 -32.60
C LEU A 135 -13.61 -9.22 -31.40
N VAL A 136 -14.24 -8.63 -30.39
CA VAL A 136 -13.55 -8.12 -29.21
C VAL A 136 -13.45 -9.21 -28.16
N PHE A 137 -12.22 -9.55 -27.77
CA PHE A 137 -11.97 -10.34 -26.58
C PHE A 137 -11.46 -9.45 -25.45
N ILE A 138 -11.89 -9.75 -24.23
CA ILE A 138 -11.44 -9.13 -22.99
C ILE A 138 -11.07 -10.29 -22.09
N ASP A 139 -9.78 -10.44 -21.84
CA ASP A 139 -9.24 -11.43 -20.93
C ASP A 139 -8.69 -10.70 -19.71
N VAL A 140 -9.20 -11.01 -18.52
CA VAL A 140 -8.76 -10.39 -17.27
C VAL A 140 -8.04 -11.43 -16.46
N GLU A 141 -6.76 -11.17 -16.23
CA GLU A 141 -5.85 -12.02 -15.47
C GLU A 141 -5.83 -11.53 -14.00
N PRO A 142 -5.70 -12.43 -13.03
CA PRO A 142 -5.69 -12.04 -11.62
C PRO A 142 -4.40 -11.33 -11.23
N ILE A 143 -4.48 -10.48 -10.21
CA ILE A 143 -3.29 -9.96 -9.54
C ILE A 143 -2.76 -11.05 -8.62
N VAL A 144 -1.50 -11.46 -8.80
CA VAL A 144 -0.86 -12.48 -7.96
C VAL A 144 0.29 -11.85 -7.19
N LEU A 145 0.14 -11.75 -5.87
CA LEU A 145 1.16 -11.30 -4.95
C LEU A 145 1.85 -12.53 -4.35
N THR A 146 3.13 -12.72 -4.69
CA THR A 146 3.94 -13.77 -4.07
C THR A 146 4.59 -13.21 -2.82
N LEU A 147 4.40 -13.89 -1.70
CA LEU A 147 4.85 -13.45 -0.39
C LEU A 147 6.11 -14.24 -0.05
N ASP A 148 7.28 -13.65 -0.30
CA ASP A 148 8.54 -14.24 0.14
C ASP A 148 8.73 -13.95 1.63
N SER A 149 8.59 -14.97 2.46
CA SER A 149 8.65 -14.87 3.92
C SER A 149 10.07 -14.90 4.47
N ASN A 150 11.06 -14.44 3.70
CA ASN A 150 12.44 -14.28 4.16
C ASN A 150 12.54 -13.11 5.17
N ASN A 151 11.88 -13.27 6.32
CA ASN A 151 11.68 -12.29 7.39
C ASN A 151 12.94 -12.00 8.22
N ALA A 152 14.13 -12.42 7.75
CA ALA A 152 15.35 -12.42 8.56
C ALA A 152 15.74 -11.03 9.12
N ASP A 153 15.22 -9.95 8.53
CA ASP A 153 15.56 -8.57 8.91
C ASP A 153 14.34 -7.72 9.31
N GLY A 154 13.16 -8.32 9.54
CA GLY A 154 11.93 -7.57 9.84
C GLY A 154 11.45 -6.68 8.68
N VAL A 155 11.82 -7.06 7.45
CA VAL A 155 11.43 -6.41 6.20
C VAL A 155 10.69 -7.43 5.35
N THR A 156 9.49 -7.06 4.93
CA THR A 156 8.67 -7.80 3.97
C THR A 156 8.59 -6.96 2.70
N THR A 157 9.01 -7.50 1.57
CA THR A 157 8.87 -6.83 0.27
C THR A 157 8.03 -7.70 -0.66
N ILE A 158 7.04 -7.08 -1.28
CA ILE A 158 6.19 -7.69 -2.28
C ILE A 158 6.36 -6.90 -3.54
N ILE A 159 6.72 -7.64 -4.58
CA ILE A 159 6.75 -7.12 -5.93
C ILE A 159 5.87 -8.05 -6.76
N SER A 160 4.85 -7.48 -7.38
CA SER A 160 4.03 -8.17 -8.35
C SER A 160 3.97 -7.36 -9.63
N HIS A 161 4.20 -8.04 -10.73
CA HIS A 161 3.99 -7.50 -12.06
C HIS A 161 2.94 -8.38 -12.71
N SER A 162 1.68 -7.95 -12.62
CA SER A 162 0.54 -8.71 -13.11
C SER A 162 0.02 -8.05 -14.39
N ARG A 163 -0.22 -8.85 -15.42
CA ARG A 163 -1.07 -8.39 -16.52
C ARG A 163 -2.50 -8.50 -16.01
N ILE A 164 -3.29 -7.45 -16.13
CA ILE A 164 -4.67 -7.45 -15.61
C ILE A 164 -5.71 -7.50 -16.70
N ALA A 165 -5.37 -7.05 -17.91
CA ALA A 165 -6.26 -7.19 -19.03
C ALA A 165 -5.52 -7.32 -20.35
N THR A 166 -6.05 -8.15 -21.25
CA THR A 166 -5.75 -8.08 -22.67
C THR A 166 -7.05 -7.80 -23.42
N ILE A 167 -7.08 -6.69 -24.16
CA ILE A 167 -8.19 -6.33 -25.05
C ILE A 167 -7.68 -6.43 -26.48
N GLY A 168 -8.39 -7.13 -27.35
CA GLY A 168 -8.00 -7.13 -28.74
C GLY A 168 -9.11 -7.43 -29.73
N LEU A 169 -8.77 -7.25 -31.01
CA LEU A 169 -9.59 -7.66 -32.14
C LEU A 169 -9.07 -8.98 -32.68
N ASN A 170 -9.92 -10.00 -32.64
CA ASN A 170 -9.74 -11.24 -33.38
C ASN A 170 -10.53 -11.13 -34.70
N ILE A 171 -9.80 -10.94 -35.80
CA ILE A 171 -10.37 -10.88 -37.15
C ILE A 171 -9.79 -12.08 -37.91
N PHE A 172 -10.66 -13.02 -38.29
CA PHE A 172 -10.27 -14.25 -39.00
C PHE A 172 -9.17 -15.08 -38.32
N GLY A 173 -9.17 -15.16 -36.99
CA GLY A 173 -8.16 -15.90 -36.23
C GLY A 173 -6.84 -15.15 -36.01
N ILE A 174 -6.73 -13.93 -36.52
CA ILE A 174 -5.55 -13.08 -36.36
C ILE A 174 -5.86 -11.99 -35.33
N ASN A 175 -5.00 -11.90 -34.30
CA ASN A 175 -5.07 -10.84 -33.29
C ASN A 175 -4.37 -9.57 -33.81
N ILE A 176 -5.14 -8.66 -34.42
CA ILE A 176 -4.61 -7.51 -35.19
C ILE A 176 -4.31 -6.30 -34.31
N GLY A 177 -5.08 -6.09 -33.24
CA GLY A 177 -4.83 -5.05 -32.24
C GLY A 177 -4.91 -5.68 -30.87
N ALA A 178 -3.86 -5.52 -30.07
CA ALA A 178 -3.84 -6.00 -28.69
C ALA A 178 -3.37 -4.87 -27.80
N ILE A 179 -4.21 -4.52 -26.84
CA ILE A 179 -3.93 -3.62 -25.74
C ILE A 179 -3.71 -4.50 -24.53
N LYS A 180 -2.60 -4.29 -23.85
CA LYS A 180 -2.23 -5.00 -22.63
C LYS A 180 -2.19 -4.00 -21.50
N CYS A 181 -3.00 -4.23 -20.49
CA CYS A 181 -2.98 -3.47 -19.26
C CYS A 181 -2.16 -4.25 -18.23
N TYR A 182 -1.18 -3.59 -17.64
CA TYR A 182 -0.35 -4.12 -16.57
C TYR A 182 -0.61 -3.36 -15.29
N PHE A 183 -0.56 -4.09 -14.19
CA PHE A 183 -0.66 -3.61 -12.83
C PHE A 183 0.60 -4.04 -12.10
N ASN A 184 1.43 -3.08 -11.74
CA ASN A 184 2.62 -3.30 -10.96
C ASN A 184 2.32 -2.89 -9.53
N PHE A 185 2.48 -3.84 -8.62
CA PHE A 185 2.28 -3.63 -7.21
C PHE A 185 3.61 -3.79 -6.50
N TYR A 186 4.01 -2.75 -5.78
CA TYR A 186 5.17 -2.74 -4.92
C TYR A 186 4.72 -2.37 -3.51
N LEU A 187 4.87 -3.30 -2.58
CA LEU A 187 4.64 -3.03 -1.17
C LEU A 187 5.88 -3.41 -0.40
N PHE A 188 6.48 -2.42 0.22
CA PHE A 188 7.52 -2.58 1.21
C PHE A 188 6.92 -2.36 2.58
N VAL A 189 7.11 -3.31 3.48
CA VAL A 189 6.65 -3.26 4.87
C VAL A 189 7.83 -3.58 5.76
N ARG A 190 7.96 -2.85 6.87
CA ARG A 190 9.08 -3.01 7.79
C ARG A 190 8.70 -2.71 9.23
N TRP A 191 9.28 -3.48 10.14
CA TRP A 191 9.36 -3.15 11.56
C TRP A 191 10.68 -2.45 11.91
N ASP A 192 10.62 -1.36 12.67
CA ASP A 192 11.82 -0.60 13.07
C ASP A 192 12.42 -1.08 14.40
N CYS A 193 12.54 -2.40 14.59
CA CYS A 193 13.01 -2.97 15.86
C CYS A 193 14.51 -2.78 16.07
N THR A 194 15.29 -2.88 14.98
CA THR A 194 16.75 -2.74 14.98
C THR A 194 17.25 -2.35 13.59
N ARG A 195 18.26 -1.46 13.52
CA ARG A 195 18.95 -1.12 12.27
C ARG A 195 19.75 -2.34 11.76
N PRO A 196 19.72 -2.68 10.46
CA PRO A 196 20.50 -3.81 9.92
C PRO A 196 21.99 -3.66 10.20
N SER A 197 22.66 -4.75 10.61
CA SER A 197 24.10 -4.76 10.92
C SER A 197 25.00 -4.81 9.68
N ASP A 198 24.51 -5.43 8.59
CA ASP A 198 25.21 -5.55 7.31
C ASP A 198 25.22 -4.22 6.54
N ASN A 199 26.39 -3.78 6.09
CA ASN A 199 26.57 -2.54 5.32
C ASN A 199 25.81 -2.52 3.99
N VAL A 200 25.68 -3.65 3.29
CA VAL A 200 24.95 -3.70 2.00
C VAL A 200 23.45 -3.54 2.24
N LYS A 201 22.92 -4.27 3.23
CA LYS A 201 21.54 -4.11 3.68
C LYS A 201 21.29 -2.73 4.29
N ARG A 202 22.29 -2.12 4.93
CA ARG A 202 22.22 -0.77 5.49
C ARG A 202 22.20 0.32 4.42
N LEU A 203 22.94 0.13 3.33
CA LEU A 203 22.90 1.05 2.19
C LEU A 203 21.52 0.97 1.51
N LYS A 204 21.03 -0.24 1.24
CA LYS A 204 19.67 -0.47 0.75
C LYS A 204 18.62 0.13 1.71
N TYR A 205 18.81 -0.07 3.02
CA TYR A 205 18.03 0.56 4.09
C TYR A 205 18.05 2.09 4.04
N ASN A 206 19.15 2.75 3.70
CA ASN A 206 19.18 4.21 3.65
C ASN A 206 18.57 4.74 2.34
N ILE A 207 18.75 4.01 1.22
CA ILE A 207 18.23 4.38 -0.10
C ILE A 207 16.72 4.19 -0.18
N ASP A 208 16.19 3.08 0.35
CA ASP A 208 14.74 2.81 0.34
C ASP A 208 13.96 3.76 1.29
N TYR A 209 14.70 4.54 2.09
CA TYR A 209 14.24 5.45 3.14
C TYR A 209 14.60 6.92 2.83
N ASP A 210 14.97 7.25 1.58
CA ASP A 210 15.50 8.55 1.16
C ASP A 210 14.57 9.75 1.50
N ASP A 211 13.31 9.47 1.82
CA ASP A 211 12.26 10.44 2.08
C ASP A 211 11.66 10.42 3.52
N GLY A 212 12.14 9.59 4.45
CA GLY A 212 11.51 9.45 5.77
C GLY A 212 12.49 9.36 6.93
N LYS A 213 12.44 10.28 7.89
CA LYS A 213 13.07 10.06 9.21
C LYS A 213 12.36 8.88 9.89
N PRO A 214 13.03 8.04 10.71
CA PRO A 214 12.28 7.15 11.60
C PRO A 214 11.29 8.04 12.34
N GLY A 215 9.99 7.77 12.18
CA GLY A 215 8.96 8.61 12.79
C GLY A 215 9.24 8.71 14.30
N ASN A 216 8.73 9.76 14.94
CA ASN A 216 8.74 9.83 16.41
C ASN A 216 8.10 8.58 17.07
N ASP A 217 7.32 7.84 16.28
CA ASP A 217 6.63 6.60 16.61
C ASP A 217 7.45 5.35 16.24
N MET A 218 8.67 5.22 16.80
CA MET A 218 9.63 4.13 16.54
C MET A 218 9.10 2.70 16.80
N ASN A 219 7.87 2.56 17.25
CA ASN A 219 7.19 1.29 17.47
C ASN A 219 6.08 1.04 16.45
N LYS A 220 5.97 1.81 15.35
CA LYS A 220 4.95 1.58 14.31
C LYS A 220 5.56 0.93 13.07
N LEU A 221 4.74 0.16 12.35
CA LEU A 221 5.15 -0.50 11.12
C LEU A 221 5.24 0.53 9.98
N TYR A 222 6.42 0.66 9.39
CA TYR A 222 6.64 1.54 8.24
C TYR A 222 6.26 0.80 6.96
N TYR A 223 5.60 1.50 6.05
CA TYR A 223 5.30 0.97 4.73
C TYR A 223 5.62 1.97 3.63
N LYS A 224 5.90 1.44 2.45
CA LYS A 224 5.96 2.15 1.18
C LYS A 224 5.19 1.35 0.14
N LEU A 225 4.03 1.88 -0.23
CA LEU A 225 3.14 1.32 -1.23
C LEU A 225 3.27 2.13 -2.51
N LYS A 226 3.62 1.44 -3.60
CA LYS A 226 3.63 1.99 -4.93
C LYS A 226 2.83 1.08 -5.87
N ILE A 227 1.91 1.68 -6.60
CA ILE A 227 1.09 0.99 -7.59
C ILE A 227 1.21 1.73 -8.91
N ASP A 228 1.79 1.05 -9.89
CA ASP A 228 1.88 1.56 -11.25
C ASP A 228 0.89 0.84 -12.15
N TYR A 229 0.33 1.58 -13.10
CA TYR A 229 -0.53 1.07 -14.13
C TYR A 229 0.03 1.43 -15.49
N GLU A 230 0.10 0.43 -16.37
CA GLU A 230 0.63 0.61 -17.71
C GLU A 230 -0.35 0.08 -18.76
N ILE A 231 -0.74 0.94 -19.69
CA ILE A 231 -1.43 0.58 -20.92
C ILE A 231 -0.38 0.48 -22.02
N LYS A 232 -0.18 -0.73 -22.53
CA LYS A 232 0.70 -0.98 -23.67
C LYS A 232 -0.12 -1.32 -24.90
N THR A 233 0.07 -0.58 -25.98
CA THR A 233 -0.58 -0.82 -27.26
C THR A 233 0.41 -1.35 -28.29
N LYS A 234 -0.05 -2.33 -29.07
CA LYS A 234 0.75 -2.94 -30.14
C LYS A 234 0.83 -1.98 -31.32
N ARG A 235 2.05 -1.59 -31.70
CA ARG A 235 2.29 -0.71 -32.85
C ARG A 235 2.53 -1.54 -34.10
N ILE A 236 1.72 -1.31 -35.13
CA ILE A 236 1.96 -1.79 -36.49
C ILE A 236 2.83 -0.71 -37.18
N PRO A 237 3.97 -1.05 -37.80
CA PRO A 237 4.38 -2.37 -38.29
C PRO A 237 5.40 -3.14 -37.43
N CYS A 238 5.98 -2.56 -36.36
CA CYS A 238 7.08 -3.20 -35.61
C CYS A 238 6.67 -4.44 -34.79
N PHE A 239 5.38 -4.77 -34.70
CA PHE A 239 4.82 -5.77 -33.77
C PHE A 239 5.25 -5.57 -32.30
N CYS A 240 5.74 -4.38 -31.97
CA CYS A 240 6.28 -4.02 -30.68
C CYS A 240 5.19 -3.35 -29.83
N TYR A 241 5.22 -3.59 -28.52
CA TYR A 241 4.32 -2.93 -27.57
C TYR A 241 4.97 -1.64 -27.10
N LYS A 242 4.28 -0.51 -27.23
CA LYS A 242 4.71 0.78 -26.68
C LYS A 242 3.81 1.13 -25.50
N CYS A 243 4.38 1.65 -24.42
CA CYS A 243 3.55 2.24 -23.37
C CYS A 243 2.86 3.50 -23.89
N GLU A 244 1.54 3.53 -23.79
CA GLU A 244 0.69 4.66 -24.17
C GLU A 244 0.34 5.52 -22.96
N SER A 245 0.02 4.88 -21.83
CA SER A 245 -0.11 5.52 -20.52
C SER A 245 0.63 4.65 -19.51
N CYS A 246 1.56 5.26 -18.77
CA CYS A 246 2.34 4.66 -17.71
C CYS A 246 2.23 5.63 -16.53
N GLU A 247 1.40 5.30 -15.56
CA GLU A 247 1.02 6.22 -14.48
C GLU A 247 1.19 5.53 -13.13
N THR A 248 1.83 6.24 -12.20
CA THR A 248 1.82 5.86 -10.78
C THR A 248 0.47 6.27 -10.21
N ILE A 249 -0.39 5.30 -9.89
CA ILE A 249 -1.73 5.57 -9.33
C ILE A 249 -1.62 5.82 -7.82
N VAL A 250 -0.76 5.05 -7.15
CA VAL A 250 -0.54 5.18 -5.71
C VAL A 250 0.94 5.29 -5.46
N GLU A 251 1.33 6.32 -4.72
CA GLU A 251 2.66 6.45 -4.15
C GLU A 251 2.49 6.99 -2.73
N LYS A 252 2.50 6.07 -1.77
CA LYS A 252 2.30 6.36 -0.36
C LYS A 252 3.36 5.70 0.48
N GLN A 253 3.66 6.38 1.56
CA GLN A 253 4.46 5.84 2.63
C GLN A 253 4.03 6.46 3.94
N GLY A 254 4.28 5.75 5.03
CA GLY A 254 3.89 6.21 6.34
C GLY A 254 4.13 5.13 7.38
N HIS A 255 3.49 5.31 8.53
CA HIS A 255 3.55 4.36 9.62
C HIS A 255 2.12 3.95 10.03
N PHE A 256 1.84 2.66 10.18
CA PHE A 256 0.57 2.16 10.69
C PHE A 256 0.79 1.03 11.69
N ALA A 257 -0.24 0.74 12.51
CA ALA A 257 -0.24 -0.31 13.53
C ALA A 257 0.91 -0.27 14.56
N GLY A 258 0.72 -0.93 15.69
CA GLY A 258 1.78 -1.12 16.69
C GLY A 258 2.69 -2.29 16.34
N GLY A 259 3.97 -2.13 16.65
CA GLY A 259 5.07 -3.10 16.69
C GLY A 259 4.67 -4.45 17.27
N PRO A 260 5.30 -5.58 16.88
CA PRO A 260 5.28 -6.74 17.76
C PRO A 260 5.95 -6.34 19.08
N GLU A 261 5.55 -7.00 20.17
CA GLU A 261 5.99 -6.62 21.53
C GLU A 261 7.52 -6.65 21.68
N SER A 262 8.18 -7.53 20.94
CA SER A 262 9.65 -7.62 20.84
C SER A 262 10.31 -6.30 20.39
N CYS A 263 9.59 -5.45 19.67
CA CYS A 263 10.04 -4.16 19.16
C CYS A 263 9.58 -2.99 20.04
N LYS A 264 8.67 -3.25 20.98
CA LYS A 264 8.23 -2.27 21.98
C LYS A 264 9.17 -2.19 23.18
N SER A 265 10.30 -2.90 23.17
CA SER A 265 11.25 -3.00 24.29
C SER A 265 11.44 -1.66 25.00
N ASP A 266 11.00 -1.65 26.26
CA ASP A 266 10.75 -0.55 27.18
C ASP A 266 11.63 0.68 26.96
N TRP A 267 11.14 1.60 26.13
CA TRP A 267 11.47 3.00 26.33
C TRP A 267 10.81 3.45 27.62
N SER A 268 11.58 4.01 28.55
CA SER A 268 11.04 4.69 29.71
C SER A 268 10.09 5.81 29.25
N GLU A 269 9.18 6.23 30.13
CA GLU A 269 8.49 7.50 29.92
C GLU A 269 9.51 8.62 29.70
N TRP A 270 9.12 9.63 28.92
CA TRP A 270 9.90 10.86 28.81
C TRP A 270 10.05 11.46 30.20
N ASN A 271 11.26 11.85 30.58
CA ASN A 271 11.40 12.68 31.76
C ASN A 271 10.65 14.00 31.55
N THR A 272 10.21 14.59 32.66
CA THR A 272 9.70 15.96 32.66
C THR A 272 10.75 16.89 32.08
N CYS A 273 10.32 17.82 31.23
CA CYS A 273 11.17 18.88 30.73
C CYS A 273 11.86 19.57 31.92
N SER A 274 13.20 19.56 31.92
CA SER A 274 13.99 20.12 33.00
C SER A 274 14.04 21.63 32.83
N PHE A 275 13.41 22.36 33.75
CA PHE A 275 13.47 23.81 33.80
C PHE A 275 14.91 24.26 34.05
N VAL A 276 15.65 24.56 32.97
CA VAL A 276 16.94 25.25 33.06
C VAL A 276 16.62 26.74 32.98
N ASP A 277 17.11 27.50 33.97
CA ASP A 277 16.85 28.93 34.18
C ASP A 277 16.48 29.70 32.91
N ALA A 278 15.30 30.33 32.94
CA ALA A 278 14.65 31.03 31.82
C ALA A 278 15.47 32.18 31.18
N PHE A 279 16.71 32.39 31.63
CA PHE A 279 17.59 33.48 31.21
C PHE A 279 18.58 33.11 30.10
N ASN A 280 18.81 31.82 29.80
CA ASN A 280 19.88 31.41 28.89
C ASN A 280 19.43 30.95 27.48
N ASP A 281 18.15 31.04 27.14
CA ASP A 281 17.63 30.79 25.78
C ASP A 281 17.99 29.41 25.17
N ILE A 282 18.38 28.44 26.02
CA ILE A 282 18.72 27.08 25.58
C ILE A 282 17.40 26.32 25.39
N PRO A 283 17.15 25.72 24.20
CA PRO A 283 15.95 24.94 23.98
C PRO A 283 15.92 23.77 24.97
N GLU A 284 14.88 23.75 25.79
CA GLU A 284 14.66 22.73 26.81
C GLU A 284 14.54 21.37 26.14
N LYS A 285 15.22 20.35 26.69
CA LYS A 285 15.22 19.00 26.16
C LYS A 285 14.57 18.06 27.17
N ARG A 286 13.80 17.10 26.66
CA ARG A 286 13.40 15.90 27.38
C ARG A 286 14.15 14.71 26.81
N THR A 287 14.43 13.74 27.67
CA THR A 287 15.14 12.50 27.36
C THR A 287 14.33 11.30 27.85
N ARG A 288 14.42 10.18 27.14
CA ARG A 288 13.95 8.87 27.62
C ARG A 288 15.04 7.84 27.41
N THR A 289 15.06 6.80 28.23
CA THR A 289 16.04 5.70 28.14
C THR A 289 15.37 4.44 27.62
N ARG A 290 16.14 3.46 27.15
CA ARG A 290 15.61 2.11 26.91
C ARG A 290 16.51 1.03 27.45
N THR A 291 15.89 -0.04 27.91
CA THR A 291 16.60 -1.28 28.29
C THR A 291 16.66 -2.18 27.06
N CYS A 292 17.83 -2.22 26.42
CA CYS A 292 18.05 -3.13 25.30
C CYS A 292 18.03 -4.58 25.82
N ILE A 293 17.24 -5.46 25.18
CA ILE A 293 17.46 -6.90 25.32
C ILE A 293 18.87 -7.17 24.79
N GLY A 294 19.71 -7.83 25.61
CA GLY A 294 21.14 -7.94 25.40
C GLY A 294 21.54 -8.41 23.99
N GLN A 295 22.69 -7.95 23.53
CA GLN A 295 23.24 -8.27 22.21
C GLN A 295 23.30 -9.79 22.00
N SER A 296 22.49 -10.32 21.09
CA SER A 296 22.86 -11.58 20.41
C SER A 296 23.67 -11.20 19.16
N ASN A 297 24.87 -11.77 19.03
CA ASN A 297 25.68 -11.75 17.80
C ASN A 297 26.40 -10.42 17.41
N GLY A 298 26.87 -9.62 18.38
CA GLY A 298 27.89 -8.59 18.10
C GLY A 298 27.44 -7.38 17.26
N GLY A 299 26.13 -7.12 17.18
CA GLY A 299 25.62 -5.88 16.58
C GLY A 299 25.98 -4.64 17.41
N PRO A 300 25.97 -3.42 16.81
CA PRO A 300 26.19 -2.19 17.55
C PRO A 300 25.15 -2.02 18.68
N PRO A 301 25.54 -1.43 19.82
CA PRO A 301 24.64 -1.26 20.96
C PRO A 301 23.41 -0.46 20.53
N CYS A 302 22.23 -0.94 20.92
CA CYS A 302 21.00 -0.22 20.66
C CYS A 302 21.08 1.13 21.42
N PRO A 303 20.78 2.30 20.78
CA PRO A 303 20.91 3.60 21.46
C PRO A 303 20.11 3.60 22.76
N GLY A 304 20.80 3.72 23.90
CA GLY A 304 20.19 3.61 25.22
C GLY A 304 19.36 4.83 25.63
N SER A 305 19.37 5.90 24.83
CA SER A 305 18.62 7.12 25.09
C SER A 305 18.16 7.82 23.81
N ALA A 306 17.10 8.61 23.92
CA ALA A 306 16.59 9.51 22.89
C ALA A 306 16.31 10.89 23.48
N GLU A 307 16.53 11.97 22.72
CA GLU A 307 16.29 13.35 23.11
C GLU A 307 15.23 14.02 22.21
N SER A 308 14.38 14.88 22.77
CA SER A 308 13.41 15.71 22.05
C SER A 308 13.41 17.10 22.65
N ILE A 309 13.24 18.13 21.83
CA ILE A 309 13.05 19.52 22.31
C ILE A 309 11.65 19.65 22.88
N CYS A 310 11.52 20.28 24.04
CA CYS A 310 10.26 20.64 24.66
C CYS A 310 9.69 21.86 23.95
N SER A 311 8.51 21.72 23.35
CA SER A 311 7.77 22.84 22.78
C SER A 311 7.17 23.67 23.92
N SER A 312 7.78 24.81 24.24
CA SER A 312 7.26 25.71 25.28
C SER A 312 5.90 26.29 24.85
N PRO A 313 4.82 26.10 25.61
CA PRO A 313 3.51 26.69 25.29
C PRO A 313 3.52 28.22 25.36
N VAL A 314 4.52 28.83 26.02
CA VAL A 314 4.57 30.28 26.27
C VAL A 314 4.85 31.08 24.99
N ARG A 315 5.62 30.55 24.02
CA ARG A 315 5.88 31.25 22.74
C ARG A 315 4.71 31.24 21.76
N ALA A 316 3.68 30.41 21.99
CA ALA A 316 2.48 30.44 21.17
C ALA A 316 1.60 31.66 21.49
N ILE A 317 1.64 32.18 22.72
CA ILE A 317 0.78 33.28 23.16
C ILE A 317 1.35 34.65 22.73
N GLU A 318 2.68 34.82 22.66
CA GLU A 318 3.28 36.10 22.24
C GLU A 318 3.14 36.40 20.75
N ARG A 319 2.94 35.38 19.90
CA ARG A 319 2.64 35.59 18.46
C ARG A 319 1.21 36.06 18.17
N PHE A 320 0.34 36.09 19.18
CA PHE A 320 -1.05 36.56 19.04
C PHE A 320 -1.33 37.85 19.83
N ARG A 321 -0.32 38.59 20.28
CA ARG A 321 -0.55 39.93 20.84
C ARG A 321 -0.81 40.91 19.68
N PRO A 322 -2.01 41.50 19.54
CA PRO A 322 -2.27 42.47 18.49
C PRO A 322 -1.42 43.72 18.74
N LEU A 323 -0.84 44.28 17.69
CA LEU A 323 -0.29 45.64 17.68
C LEU A 323 -1.45 46.64 17.90
N MET A 324 -1.84 46.87 19.15
CA MET A 324 -2.63 48.02 19.55
C MET A 324 -1.71 48.97 20.30
N THR A 325 -1.29 50.04 19.63
CA THR A 325 -1.19 51.41 20.17
C THR A 325 -0.61 52.30 19.08
N HIS A 326 -1.46 53.04 18.37
CA HIS A 326 -1.15 54.41 17.97
C HIS A 326 -2.36 55.26 18.31
N ASP A 327 -2.14 56.14 19.29
CA ASP A 327 -3.05 57.15 19.77
C ASP A 327 -3.44 58.10 18.64
N VAL A 328 -4.74 58.21 18.40
CA VAL A 328 -5.32 59.33 17.67
C VAL A 328 -5.66 60.39 18.71
N PRO A 329 -5.13 61.62 18.61
CA PRO A 329 -5.54 62.69 19.51
C PRO A 329 -6.94 63.15 19.09
N ILE A 330 -7.88 63.10 20.04
CA ILE A 330 -9.23 63.64 19.87
C ILE A 330 -9.18 65.15 20.17
N MET A 331 -9.75 65.94 19.25
CA MET A 331 -10.33 67.26 19.52
C MET A 331 -11.79 67.10 19.92
#